data_AF-A0A936MNN7-F1
#
_entry.id   AF-A0A936MNN7-F1
#
_cell.length_a   1.000
_cell.length_b   1.000
_cell.length_c   1.000
_cell.angle_alpha   90.00
_cell.angle_beta   90.00
_cell.angle_gamma   90.00
#
_symmetry.space_group_name_H-M   'P 1'
#
loop_
_entity.id
_entity.type
_entity.pdbx_description
1 polymer ?
#
loop_
_entity_poly.entity_id
_entity_poly.type
_entity_poly.pdbx_seq_one_letter_code
_entity_poly.pdbx_strand_id
1 'polypeptide(L)'
;MAQPLSTLEYLRGAGLSSDVPISLSQTLNLATGSRLRAAIERLRTTSVFEFRAKLPPGAVVLAVGVDELQQAVLERMAGSQEPRDIMVWSRDGAEMLVHVPCALQLTGGYLLAHFHVETVETGPIELKLVFFLGNVDAGAGKAASVTHSTDAPDAIIDAWGDTLRAAVWEGVLDIIEGAAVLASQAAGDVPLRVLGFIGGENRILIAVGA
;
A
#
# COMPACT_ATOMS: atom_id res chain seq x y z
N MET A 1 -45.26 -14.94 1.95
CA MET A 1 -44.44 -13.73 1.64
C MET A 1 -43.54 -13.49 2.83
N ALA A 2 -42.25 -13.82 2.72
CA ALA A 2 -41.26 -13.56 3.76
C ALA A 2 -40.61 -12.20 3.47
N GLN A 3 -40.51 -11.33 4.47
CA GLN A 3 -39.75 -10.09 4.37
C GLN A 3 -38.24 -10.41 4.36
N PRO A 4 -37.41 -9.68 3.60
CA PRO A 4 -35.97 -9.84 3.65
C PRO A 4 -35.44 -9.30 4.98
N LEU A 5 -34.62 -10.11 5.66
CA LEU A 5 -33.87 -9.69 6.85
C LEU A 5 -32.87 -8.60 6.46
N SER A 6 -32.69 -7.62 7.34
CA SER A 6 -31.68 -6.58 7.14
C SER A 6 -30.27 -7.16 7.30
N THR A 7 -29.28 -6.63 6.56
CA THR A 7 -27.87 -7.07 6.58
C THR A 7 -27.26 -7.09 8.00
N LEU A 8 -27.79 -6.26 8.91
CA LEU A 8 -27.41 -6.19 10.32
C LEU A 8 -27.88 -7.40 11.16
N GLU A 9 -28.92 -8.11 10.75
CA GLU A 9 -29.46 -9.27 11.47
C GLU A 9 -28.69 -10.56 11.11
N TYR A 10 -28.05 -10.60 9.94
CA TYR A 10 -27.20 -11.72 9.52
C TYR A 10 -25.89 -11.78 10.33
N LEU A 11 -25.27 -10.62 10.58
CA LEU A 11 -23.98 -10.53 11.28
C LEU A 11 -24.07 -10.84 12.78
N ARG A 12 -25.25 -10.66 13.39
CA ARG A 12 -25.47 -10.90 14.81
C ARG A 12 -25.54 -12.40 15.17
N GLY A 13 -25.70 -13.28 14.18
CA GLY A 13 -25.70 -14.74 14.37
C GLY A 13 -24.31 -15.39 14.42
N ALA A 14 -23.23 -14.66 14.11
CA ALA A 14 -21.89 -15.22 13.89
C ALA A 14 -20.99 -15.33 15.15
N GLY A 15 -21.47 -14.99 16.34
CA GLY A 15 -20.86 -15.43 17.61
C GLY A 15 -19.43 -14.97 17.92
N LEU A 16 -19.01 -13.77 17.51
CA LEU A 16 -17.67 -13.25 17.82
C LEU A 16 -17.64 -12.57 19.20
N SER A 17 -16.92 -13.19 20.13
CA SER A 17 -16.71 -12.75 21.52
C SER A 17 -15.61 -11.70 21.63
N SER A 18 -15.83 -10.72 22.52
CA SER A 18 -14.85 -9.73 22.99
C SER A 18 -13.85 -10.36 23.97
N ASP A 19 -12.54 -10.23 23.70
CA ASP A 19 -11.45 -10.00 24.69
C ASP A 19 -10.08 -10.49 24.18
N VAL A 20 -9.18 -9.59 23.77
CA VAL A 20 -7.72 -9.62 24.04
C VAL A 20 -7.13 -8.21 23.86
N PRO A 21 -6.43 -7.62 24.85
CA PRO A 21 -5.63 -6.42 24.65
C PRO A 21 -4.16 -6.78 24.40
N ILE A 22 -3.58 -6.37 23.27
CA ILE A 22 -2.13 -6.43 23.06
C ILE A 22 -1.58 -4.99 23.06
N SER A 23 -0.77 -4.69 24.06
CA SER A 23 -0.09 -3.42 24.26
C SER A 23 1.10 -3.28 23.30
N LEU A 24 1.08 -2.23 22.48
CA LEU A 24 2.10 -1.87 21.47
C LEU A 24 3.48 -1.49 22.04
N SER A 25 3.61 -1.41 23.36
CA SER A 25 4.80 -0.83 24.01
C SER A 25 5.95 -1.82 24.26
N GLN A 26 5.74 -3.13 24.13
CA GLN A 26 6.74 -4.14 24.54
C GLN A 26 7.59 -4.72 23.40
N THR A 27 7.26 -4.48 22.13
CA THR A 27 8.00 -5.03 20.98
C THR A 27 9.17 -4.15 20.51
N LEU A 28 9.35 -2.97 21.12
CA LEU A 28 10.19 -1.90 20.56
C LEU A 28 11.66 -1.87 21.02
N ASN A 29 12.12 -2.70 21.97
CA ASN A 29 13.41 -2.44 22.63
C ASN A 29 14.60 -3.38 22.40
N LEU A 30 14.52 -4.40 21.53
CA LEU A 30 15.68 -5.29 21.27
C LEU A 30 15.93 -5.65 19.78
N ALA A 31 15.10 -5.18 18.84
CA ALA A 31 15.08 -5.67 17.45
C ALA A 31 15.69 -4.73 16.39
N THR A 32 16.10 -3.52 16.76
CA THR A 32 16.41 -2.46 15.77
C THR A 32 17.69 -2.75 14.98
N GLY A 33 18.73 -3.29 15.62
CA GLY A 33 20.01 -3.59 14.97
C GLY A 33 20.00 -4.82 14.06
N SER A 34 19.25 -5.88 14.43
CA SER A 34 19.20 -7.13 13.65
C SER A 34 18.27 -7.00 12.43
N ARG A 35 17.19 -6.24 12.54
CA ARG A 35 16.26 -5.96 11.44
C ARG A 35 16.87 -5.07 10.37
N LEU A 36 17.63 -4.04 10.76
CA LEU A 36 18.37 -3.21 9.82
C LEU A 36 19.43 -4.02 9.06
N ARG A 37 20.15 -4.92 9.75
CA ARG A 37 21.15 -5.79 9.13
C ARG A 37 20.52 -6.81 8.16
N ALA A 38 19.38 -7.39 8.54
CA ALA A 38 18.61 -8.29 7.67
C ALA A 38 17.99 -7.55 6.46
N ALA A 39 17.54 -6.31 6.65
CA ALA A 39 17.06 -5.45 5.57
C ALA A 39 18.22 -5.08 4.62
N ILE A 40 19.40 -4.76 5.15
CA ILE A 40 20.63 -4.48 4.39
C ILE A 40 21.06 -5.70 3.56
N GLU A 41 20.90 -6.93 4.06
CA GLU A 41 21.31 -8.13 3.34
C GLU A 41 20.32 -8.53 2.21
N ARG A 42 19.04 -8.15 2.33
CA ARG A 42 18.00 -8.36 1.30
C ARG A 42 18.15 -7.43 0.08
N LEU A 43 19.00 -6.40 0.19
CA LEU A 43 19.22 -5.36 -0.82
C LEU A 43 20.16 -5.78 -1.98
N ARG A 44 20.56 -7.05 -2.08
CA ARG A 44 21.48 -7.54 -3.13
C ARG A 44 20.79 -7.80 -4.48
N THR A 45 20.19 -6.78 -5.08
CA THR A 45 19.74 -6.81 -6.49
C THR A 45 20.32 -5.63 -7.28
N THR A 46 20.52 -5.82 -8.58
CA THR A 46 21.14 -4.82 -9.48
C THR A 46 20.50 -3.44 -9.33
N SER A 47 19.17 -3.38 -9.25
CA SER A 47 18.41 -2.14 -9.11
C SER A 47 18.74 -1.34 -7.85
N VAL A 48 19.09 -1.99 -6.73
CA VAL A 48 19.45 -1.29 -5.48
C VAL A 48 20.82 -0.63 -5.61
N PHE A 49 21.80 -1.34 -6.18
CA PHE A 49 23.15 -0.81 -6.34
C PHE A 49 23.16 0.42 -7.26
N GLU A 50 22.44 0.33 -8.37
CA GLU A 50 22.34 1.44 -9.32
C GLU A 50 21.58 2.62 -8.72
N PHE A 51 20.47 2.36 -8.01
CA PHE A 51 19.75 3.42 -7.29
C PHE A 51 20.64 4.10 -6.27
N ARG A 52 21.38 3.33 -5.46
CA ARG A 52 22.32 3.87 -4.47
C ARG A 52 23.45 4.69 -5.10
N ALA A 53 23.93 4.31 -6.27
CA ALA A 53 24.98 5.04 -6.99
C ALA A 53 24.52 6.45 -7.44
N LYS A 54 23.21 6.69 -7.52
CA LYS A 54 22.63 8.00 -7.85
C LYS A 54 22.34 8.86 -6.62
N LEU A 55 22.55 8.34 -5.40
CA LEU A 55 22.23 9.04 -4.16
C LEU A 55 23.45 9.77 -3.57
N PRO A 56 23.22 10.85 -2.80
CA PRO A 56 24.27 11.49 -2.02
C PRO A 56 24.99 10.51 -1.06
N PRO A 57 26.27 10.75 -0.74
CA PRO A 57 26.97 10.00 0.29
C PRO A 57 26.22 10.02 1.62
N GLY A 58 26.16 8.86 2.29
CA GLY A 58 25.45 8.72 3.56
C GLY A 58 23.95 8.46 3.43
N ALA A 59 23.39 8.43 2.21
CA ALA A 59 22.02 7.99 2.01
C ALA A 59 21.82 6.53 2.43
N VAL A 60 20.73 6.28 3.14
CA VAL A 60 20.24 4.95 3.51
C VAL A 60 19.14 4.56 2.53
N VAL A 61 19.17 3.32 2.06
CA VAL A 61 18.12 2.75 1.21
C VAL A 61 17.41 1.67 2.00
N LEU A 62 16.09 1.81 2.12
CA LEU A 62 15.20 0.83 2.70
C LEU A 62 14.45 0.12 1.58
N ALA A 63 14.26 -1.19 1.70
CA ALA A 63 13.42 -1.97 0.81
C ALA A 63 12.21 -2.46 1.57
N VAL A 64 11.02 -2.20 1.03
CA VAL A 64 9.74 -2.65 1.57
C VAL A 64 9.10 -3.57 0.56
N GLY A 65 8.68 -4.77 0.98
CA GLY A 65 8.11 -5.76 0.09
C GLY A 65 6.69 -5.42 -0.34
N VAL A 66 6.24 -6.10 -1.40
CA VAL A 66 4.88 -5.94 -1.93
C VAL A 66 3.82 -6.36 -0.91
N ASP A 67 4.10 -7.32 -0.04
CA ASP A 67 3.17 -7.78 0.99
C ASP A 67 2.93 -6.70 2.05
N GLU A 68 3.98 -6.02 2.51
CA GLU A 68 3.84 -4.90 3.45
C GLU A 68 3.09 -3.72 2.80
N LEU A 69 3.32 -3.46 1.51
CA LEU A 69 2.56 -2.46 0.77
C LEU A 69 1.09 -2.85 0.63
N GLN A 70 0.80 -4.12 0.33
CA GLN A 70 -0.57 -4.61 0.21
C GLN A 70 -1.32 -4.46 1.54
N GLN A 71 -0.65 -4.71 2.66
CA GLN A 71 -1.20 -4.48 3.98
C GLN A 71 -1.50 -3.00 4.24
N ALA A 72 -0.57 -2.09 3.90
CA ALA A 72 -0.80 -0.64 4.05
C ALA A 72 -1.99 -0.15 3.19
N VAL A 73 -2.09 -0.62 1.95
CA VAL A 73 -3.23 -0.31 1.07
C VAL A 73 -4.53 -0.86 1.65
N LEU A 74 -4.52 -2.11 2.14
CA LEU A 74 -5.68 -2.73 2.77
C LEU A 74 -6.17 -1.90 3.97
N GLU A 75 -5.26 -1.45 4.84
CA GLU A 75 -5.60 -0.62 6.00
C GLU A 75 -6.26 0.71 5.59
N ARG A 76 -5.76 1.33 4.51
CA ARG A 76 -6.36 2.55 3.95
C ARG A 76 -7.71 2.33 3.31
N MET A 77 -7.92 1.17 2.67
CA MET A 77 -9.23 0.80 2.11
C MET A 77 -10.27 0.46 3.19
N ALA A 78 -9.84 -0.22 4.25
CA ALA A 78 -10.71 -0.74 5.30
C ALA A 78 -11.21 0.34 6.25
N GLY A 79 -10.40 1.38 6.51
CA GLY A 79 -10.67 2.40 7.53
C GLY A 79 -10.78 1.85 8.97
N SER A 80 -10.58 0.53 9.16
CA SER A 80 -10.67 -0.18 10.43
C SER A 80 -9.83 -1.47 10.34
N GLN A 81 -9.40 -2.00 11.49
CA GLN A 81 -8.55 -3.19 11.55
C GLN A 81 -9.32 -4.51 11.59
N GLU A 82 -10.63 -4.51 11.36
CA GLU A 82 -11.40 -5.75 11.33
C GLU A 82 -11.17 -6.52 10.02
N PRO A 83 -10.82 -7.82 10.07
CA PRO A 83 -10.69 -8.63 8.88
C PRO A 83 -12.02 -8.71 8.12
N ARG A 84 -12.00 -8.36 6.84
CA ARG A 84 -13.15 -8.44 5.93
C ARG A 84 -12.65 -8.93 4.57
N ASP A 85 -13.47 -9.74 3.91
CA ASP A 85 -13.19 -10.20 2.53
C ASP A 85 -13.80 -9.26 1.48
N ILE A 86 -14.85 -8.52 1.88
CA ILE A 86 -15.60 -7.59 1.03
C ILE A 86 -15.90 -6.32 1.83
N MET A 87 -15.74 -5.17 1.19
CA MET A 87 -16.11 -3.86 1.70
C MET A 87 -17.21 -3.25 0.84
N VAL A 88 -18.12 -2.52 1.47
CA VAL A 88 -19.11 -1.71 0.76
C VAL A 88 -18.65 -0.27 0.83
N TRP A 89 -18.35 0.31 -0.33
CA TRP A 89 -18.08 1.74 -0.47
C TRP A 89 -19.34 2.42 -0.96
N SER A 90 -19.72 3.53 -0.32
CA SER A 90 -20.90 4.31 -0.69
C SER A 90 -20.55 5.78 -0.87
N ARG A 91 -21.09 6.39 -1.93
CA ARG A 91 -20.89 7.80 -2.27
C ARG A 91 -22.04 8.28 -3.13
N ASP A 92 -22.63 9.42 -2.78
CA ASP A 92 -23.67 10.09 -3.58
C ASP A 92 -24.85 9.18 -4.00
N GLY A 93 -25.19 8.20 -3.16
CA GLY A 93 -26.25 7.21 -3.43
C GLY A 93 -25.84 6.04 -4.33
N ALA A 94 -24.60 6.01 -4.82
CA ALA A 94 -24.00 4.85 -5.47
C ALA A 94 -23.28 3.96 -4.44
N GLU A 95 -23.31 2.65 -4.69
CA GLU A 95 -22.61 1.65 -3.88
C GLU A 95 -21.71 0.79 -4.77
N MET A 96 -20.54 0.43 -4.24
CA MET A 96 -19.59 -0.48 -4.87
C MET A 96 -19.11 -1.49 -3.85
N LEU A 97 -19.19 -2.77 -4.20
CA LEU A 97 -18.52 -3.82 -3.46
C LEU A 97 -17.06 -3.85 -3.90
N VAL A 98 -16.15 -3.91 -2.93
CA VAL A 98 -14.70 -4.01 -3.15
C VAL A 98 -14.20 -5.25 -2.44
N HIS A 99 -13.70 -6.22 -3.19
CA HIS A 99 -13.10 -7.41 -2.63
C HIS A 99 -11.66 -7.12 -2.20
N VAL A 100 -11.28 -7.64 -1.04
CA VAL A 100 -9.97 -7.39 -0.43
C VAL A 100 -9.27 -8.70 -0.01
N PRO A 101 -7.92 -8.71 0.06
CA PRO A 101 -7.03 -7.62 -0.37
C PRO A 101 -7.04 -7.46 -1.89
N CYS A 102 -6.77 -6.24 -2.37
CA CYS A 102 -6.46 -6.04 -3.78
C CYS A 102 -5.08 -6.65 -4.08
N ALA A 103 -4.93 -7.34 -5.21
CA ALA A 103 -3.64 -7.91 -5.57
C ALA A 103 -2.70 -6.82 -6.08
N LEU A 104 -1.51 -6.73 -5.50
CA LEU A 104 -0.47 -5.78 -5.91
C LEU A 104 0.69 -6.50 -6.58
N GLN A 105 1.21 -5.91 -7.66
CA GLN A 105 2.43 -6.37 -8.32
C GLN A 105 3.38 -5.18 -8.54
N LEU A 106 4.64 -5.36 -8.13
CA LEU A 106 5.71 -4.38 -8.34
C LEU A 106 6.71 -4.92 -9.35
N THR A 107 6.88 -4.21 -10.47
CA THR A 107 7.82 -4.59 -11.52
C THR A 107 8.32 -3.39 -12.31
N GLY A 108 9.62 -3.34 -12.59
CA GLY A 108 10.21 -2.38 -13.54
C GLY A 108 9.92 -0.88 -13.28
N GLY A 109 9.68 -0.48 -12.03
CA GLY A 109 9.29 0.90 -11.69
C GLY A 109 7.79 1.16 -11.66
N TYR A 110 6.97 0.13 -11.89
CA TYR A 110 5.53 0.20 -11.86
C TYR A 110 4.95 -0.59 -10.69
N LEU A 111 3.85 -0.08 -10.15
CA LEU A 111 2.94 -0.78 -9.25
C LEU A 111 1.63 -0.99 -10.00
N LEU A 112 1.24 -2.24 -10.18
CA LEU A 112 -0.05 -2.65 -10.71
C LEU A 112 -0.94 -3.02 -9.54
N ALA A 113 -2.11 -2.41 -9.45
CA ALA A 113 -3.13 -2.72 -8.46
C ALA A 113 -4.36 -3.30 -9.15
N HIS A 114 -4.71 -4.54 -8.77
CA HIS A 114 -5.82 -5.30 -9.31
C HIS A 114 -6.94 -5.36 -8.28
N PHE A 115 -8.06 -4.73 -8.60
CA PHE A 115 -9.25 -4.71 -7.77
C PHE A 115 -10.31 -5.60 -8.39
N HIS A 116 -10.92 -6.45 -7.58
CA HIS A 116 -12.20 -7.06 -7.94
C HIS A 116 -13.29 -6.19 -7.32
N VAL A 117 -14.13 -5.61 -8.16
CA VAL A 117 -15.21 -4.71 -7.73
C VAL A 117 -16.53 -5.11 -8.38
N GLU A 118 -17.64 -4.76 -7.74
CA GLU A 118 -18.97 -5.02 -8.25
C GLU A 118 -19.88 -3.82 -7.97
N THR A 119 -20.67 -3.44 -8.98
CA THR A 119 -21.77 -2.48 -8.84
C THR A 119 -23.04 -3.11 -9.40
N VAL A 120 -24.19 -2.54 -9.07
CA VAL A 120 -25.48 -3.01 -9.59
C VAL A 120 -25.53 -2.91 -11.13
N GLU A 121 -24.87 -1.90 -11.69
CA GLU A 121 -24.87 -1.57 -13.10
C GLU A 121 -23.91 -2.44 -13.92
N THR A 122 -22.72 -2.75 -13.37
CA THR A 122 -21.67 -3.44 -14.12
C THR A 122 -21.55 -4.92 -13.79
N GLY A 123 -22.10 -5.37 -12.66
CA GLY A 123 -21.74 -6.65 -12.08
C GLY A 123 -20.25 -6.73 -11.70
N PRO A 124 -19.73 -7.93 -11.43
CA PRO A 124 -18.35 -8.13 -11.01
C PRO A 124 -17.36 -7.90 -12.16
N ILE A 125 -16.35 -7.08 -11.91
CA ILE A 125 -15.29 -6.73 -12.86
C ILE A 125 -13.91 -6.73 -12.17
N GLU A 126 -12.87 -6.94 -12.97
CA GLU A 126 -11.48 -6.72 -12.55
C GLU A 126 -11.01 -5.34 -13.04
N LEU A 127 -10.78 -4.41 -12.13
CA LEU A 127 -10.22 -3.09 -12.42
C LEU A 127 -8.69 -3.10 -12.20
N LYS A 128 -7.94 -2.57 -13.17
CA LYS A 128 -6.48 -2.45 -13.11
C LYS A 128 -6.05 -0.99 -13.08
N LEU A 129 -5.32 -0.61 -12.03
CA LEU A 129 -4.65 0.68 -11.92
C LEU A 129 -3.14 0.49 -12.08
N VAL A 130 -2.50 1.40 -12.81
CA VAL A 130 -1.07 1.37 -13.09
C VAL A 130 -0.44 2.65 -12.55
N PHE A 131 0.44 2.49 -11.57
CA PHE A 131 1.21 3.56 -10.96
C PHE A 131 2.64 3.44 -11.45
N PHE A 132 3.17 4.49 -12.06
CA PHE A 132 4.61 4.63 -12.21
C PHE A 132 5.16 5.23 -10.92
N LEU A 133 6.03 4.48 -10.24
CA LEU A 133 6.70 4.88 -9.00
C LEU A 133 8.12 5.40 -9.25
N GLY A 134 8.55 5.48 -10.51
CA GLY A 134 9.93 5.77 -10.86
C GLY A 134 10.78 4.52 -11.00
N ASN A 135 11.83 4.62 -11.80
CA ASN A 135 12.91 3.65 -11.92
C ASN A 135 14.27 4.37 -11.91
N VAL A 136 15.36 3.61 -11.90
CA VAL A 136 16.73 4.16 -11.85
C VAL A 136 17.03 5.09 -13.03
N ASP A 137 16.52 4.76 -14.23
CA ASP A 137 16.79 5.52 -15.46
C ASP A 137 15.99 6.83 -15.52
N ALA A 138 14.82 6.88 -14.89
CA ALA A 138 13.97 8.06 -14.79
C ALA A 138 14.43 9.06 -13.70
N GLY A 139 15.54 8.77 -13.01
CA GLY A 139 16.16 9.65 -12.01
C GLY A 139 15.94 9.20 -10.57
N ALA A 140 16.08 10.12 -9.61
CA ALA A 140 16.07 9.81 -8.18
C ALA A 140 14.69 9.44 -7.61
N GLY A 141 13.71 9.05 -8.43
CA GLY A 141 12.43 8.59 -7.91
C GLY A 141 11.56 9.69 -7.29
N LYS A 142 11.50 10.85 -7.95
CA LYS A 142 10.71 12.02 -7.50
C LYS A 142 9.47 12.30 -8.33
N ALA A 143 9.28 11.54 -9.42
CA ALA A 143 8.11 11.63 -10.28
C ALA A 143 7.33 10.32 -10.14
N ALA A 144 6.10 10.44 -9.67
CA ALA A 144 5.13 9.36 -9.71
C ALA A 144 3.92 9.81 -10.52
N SER A 145 3.32 8.90 -11.27
CA SER A 145 2.12 9.16 -12.04
C SER A 145 1.20 7.96 -11.99
N VAL A 146 -0.10 8.19 -12.11
CA VAL A 146 -1.11 7.13 -12.09
C VAL A 146 -1.99 7.19 -13.32
N THR A 147 -2.23 6.03 -13.92
CA THR A 147 -3.21 5.82 -14.99
C THR A 147 -4.08 4.60 -14.66
N HIS A 148 -5.21 4.47 -15.34
CA HIS A 148 -6.05 3.27 -15.32
C HIS A 148 -5.86 2.47 -16.62
N SER A 149 -6.23 1.19 -16.59
CA SER A 149 -6.32 0.37 -17.80
C SER A 149 -7.46 0.87 -18.70
N THR A 150 -7.26 0.77 -20.01
CA THR A 150 -8.25 1.16 -21.04
C THR A 150 -9.51 0.29 -21.05
N ASP A 151 -9.49 -0.86 -20.39
CA ASP A 151 -10.57 -1.85 -20.43
C ASP A 151 -11.61 -1.64 -19.31
N ALA A 152 -11.39 -0.66 -18.44
CA ALA A 152 -12.31 -0.34 -17.35
C ALA A 152 -13.55 0.40 -17.87
N PRO A 153 -14.78 0.04 -17.45
CA PRO A 153 -15.98 0.80 -17.81
C PRO A 153 -15.88 2.25 -17.31
N ASP A 154 -16.11 3.21 -18.22
CA ASP A 154 -16.04 4.65 -17.91
C ASP A 154 -16.86 5.04 -16.67
N ALA A 155 -18.06 4.44 -16.52
CA ALA A 155 -18.93 4.68 -15.37
C ALA A 155 -18.26 4.37 -14.02
N ILE A 156 -17.41 3.35 -13.95
CA ILE A 156 -16.67 2.99 -12.73
C ILE A 156 -15.49 3.94 -12.53
N ILE A 157 -14.76 4.27 -13.58
CA ILE A 157 -13.62 5.19 -13.52
C ILE A 157 -14.07 6.58 -13.07
N ASP A 158 -15.15 7.10 -13.66
CA ASP A 158 -15.68 8.42 -13.36
C ASP A 158 -16.24 8.51 -11.93
N ALA A 159 -16.91 7.45 -11.46
CA ALA A 159 -17.50 7.44 -10.12
C ALA A 159 -16.45 7.16 -9.03
N TRP A 160 -15.57 6.18 -9.23
CA TRP A 160 -14.75 5.59 -8.17
C TRP A 160 -13.24 5.65 -8.41
N GLY A 161 -12.80 6.00 -9.63
CA GLY A 161 -11.40 5.95 -10.02
C GLY A 161 -10.49 6.80 -9.13
N ASP A 162 -10.93 8.01 -8.74
CA ASP A 162 -10.18 8.86 -7.81
C ASP A 162 -10.04 8.24 -6.42
N THR A 163 -11.10 7.65 -5.88
CA THR A 163 -11.09 7.01 -4.56
C THR A 163 -10.17 5.80 -4.54
N LEU A 164 -10.23 4.95 -5.57
CA LEU A 164 -9.37 3.78 -5.68
C LEU A 164 -7.91 4.18 -5.87
N ARG A 165 -7.64 5.21 -6.68
CA ARG A 165 -6.29 5.77 -6.83
C ARG A 165 -5.76 6.32 -5.52
N ALA A 166 -6.57 7.07 -4.79
CA ALA A 166 -6.21 7.64 -3.50
C ALA A 166 -5.88 6.55 -2.48
N ALA A 167 -6.69 5.48 -2.37
CA ALA A 167 -6.44 4.41 -1.42
C ALA A 167 -5.08 3.72 -1.62
N VAL A 168 -4.72 3.42 -2.87
CA VAL A 168 -3.39 2.84 -3.18
C VAL A 168 -2.28 3.84 -2.90
N TRP A 169 -2.46 5.10 -3.32
CA TRP A 169 -1.45 6.13 -3.14
C TRP A 169 -1.17 6.44 -1.67
N GLU A 170 -2.21 6.52 -0.85
CA GLU A 170 -2.10 6.68 0.60
C GLU A 170 -1.35 5.51 1.24
N GLY A 171 -1.60 4.27 0.81
CA GLY A 171 -0.84 3.11 1.29
C GLY A 171 0.65 3.16 0.88
N VAL A 172 0.97 3.67 -0.32
CA VAL A 172 2.37 3.94 -0.73
C VAL A 172 3.01 5.00 0.17
N LEU A 173 2.28 6.09 0.47
CA LEU A 173 2.77 7.16 1.34
C LEU A 173 3.00 6.68 2.77
N ASP A 174 2.14 5.83 3.33
CA ASP A 174 2.33 5.21 4.65
C ASP A 174 3.65 4.45 4.74
N ILE A 175 3.95 3.66 3.71
CA ILE A 175 5.19 2.90 3.64
C ILE A 175 6.41 3.83 3.57
N ILE A 176 6.32 4.92 2.80
CA ILE A 176 7.39 5.92 2.70
C ILE A 176 7.59 6.66 4.03
N GLU A 177 6.49 7.06 4.68
CA GLU A 177 6.53 7.71 5.99
C GLU A 177 7.11 6.76 7.05
N GLY A 178 6.62 5.52 7.13
CA GLY A 178 7.13 4.51 8.05
C GLY A 178 8.63 4.25 7.84
N ALA A 179 9.08 4.18 6.59
CA ALA A 179 10.50 4.06 6.26
C ALA A 179 11.31 5.28 6.75
N ALA A 180 10.81 6.50 6.56
CA ALA A 180 11.46 7.72 7.02
C ALA A 180 11.55 7.78 8.57
N VAL A 181 10.47 7.41 9.26
CA VAL A 181 10.46 7.33 10.74
C VAL A 181 11.47 6.31 11.24
N LEU A 182 11.50 5.11 10.66
CA LEU A 182 12.45 4.06 11.03
C LEU A 182 13.91 4.50 10.82
N ALA A 183 14.19 5.17 9.70
CA ALA A 183 15.52 5.71 9.43
C ALA A 183 15.91 6.82 10.41
N SER A 184 14.98 7.71 10.74
CA SER A 184 15.21 8.79 11.70
C SER A 184 15.54 8.23 13.09
N GLN A 185 14.80 7.21 13.54
CA GLN A 185 15.08 6.53 14.80
C GLN A 185 16.47 5.88 14.83
N ALA A 186 16.96 5.38 13.69
CA ALA A 186 18.29 4.80 13.58
C ALA A 186 19.41 5.86 13.49
N ALA A 187 19.13 7.05 12.96
CA ALA A 187 20.11 8.12 12.76
C ALA A 187 20.28 9.06 13.97
N GLY A 188 19.42 8.96 15.00
CA GLY A 188 19.45 9.84 16.16
C GLY A 188 18.97 11.26 15.83
N ASP A 189 19.68 12.28 16.32
CA ASP A 189 19.30 13.70 16.17
C ASP A 189 19.60 14.30 14.79
N VAL A 190 20.01 13.48 13.81
CA VAL A 190 20.28 13.96 12.45
C VAL A 190 18.95 14.13 11.70
N PRO A 191 18.60 15.34 11.23
CA PRO A 191 17.40 15.54 10.43
C PRO A 191 17.54 14.81 9.10
N LEU A 192 16.62 13.89 8.82
CA LEU A 192 16.55 13.16 7.56
C LEU A 192 15.39 13.67 6.70
N ARG A 193 15.56 13.58 5.38
CA ARG A 193 14.50 13.75 4.39
C ARG A 193 14.43 12.55 3.46
N VAL A 194 13.26 12.34 2.87
CA VAL A 194 13.11 11.42 1.74
C VAL A 194 13.83 12.03 0.54
N LEU A 195 14.81 11.30 0.01
CA LEU A 195 15.58 11.69 -1.18
C LEU A 195 14.88 11.23 -2.47
N GLY A 196 14.07 10.18 -2.36
CA GLY A 196 13.15 9.69 -3.38
C GLY A 196 12.85 8.19 -3.20
N PHE A 197 12.04 7.63 -4.07
CA PHE A 197 11.67 6.21 -4.04
C PHE A 197 11.44 5.67 -5.46
N ILE A 198 11.69 4.39 -5.68
CA ILE A 198 11.46 3.73 -6.96
C ILE A 198 10.78 2.38 -6.78
N GLY A 199 10.04 1.94 -7.80
CA GLY A 199 9.54 0.58 -7.89
C GLY A 199 10.64 -0.38 -8.34
N GLY A 200 10.84 -1.46 -7.61
CA GLY A 200 11.70 -2.59 -7.99
C GLY A 200 10.88 -3.86 -8.14
N GLU A 201 11.55 -4.99 -8.39
CA GLU A 201 10.87 -6.28 -8.46
C GLU A 201 10.41 -6.71 -7.05
N ASN A 202 9.08 -6.84 -6.88
CA ASN A 202 8.39 -7.20 -5.64
C ASN A 202 8.69 -6.31 -4.42
N ARG A 203 9.20 -5.08 -4.63
CA ARG A 203 9.56 -4.16 -3.54
C ARG A 203 9.59 -2.71 -3.98
N ILE A 204 9.35 -1.79 -3.05
CA ILE A 204 9.65 -0.36 -3.20
C ILE A 204 11.00 -0.10 -2.53
N LEU A 205 11.87 0.66 -3.21
CA LEU A 205 13.12 1.16 -2.66
C LEU A 205 12.96 2.62 -2.26
N ILE A 206 13.30 2.95 -1.02
CA ILE A 206 13.08 4.28 -0.44
C ILE A 206 14.42 4.79 0.04
N ALA A 207 14.84 5.94 -0.50
CA ALA A 207 16.08 6.60 -0.13
C ALA A 207 15.81 7.72 0.87
N VAL A 208 16.58 7.73 1.96
CA VAL A 208 16.52 8.75 3.01
C VAL A 208 17.93 9.22 3.35
N GLY A 209 18.07 10.50 3.68
CA GLY A 209 19.36 11.09 4.03
C GLY A 209 19.25 12.55 4.44
N ALA A 210 20.35 13.10 4.95
CA ALA A 210 20.47 14.48 5.42
C ALA A 210 20.58 15.52 4.29
#